data_AF-A0AAD7R2B1-F1
#
_entry.id   AF-A0AAD7R2B1-F1
#
_cell.length_a   1.000
_cell.length_b   1.000
_cell.length_c   1.000
_cell.angle_alpha   90.00
_cell.angle_beta   90.00
_cell.angle_gamma   90.00
#
_symmetry.space_group_name_H-M   'P 1'
#
loop_
_entity.id
_entity.type
_entity.pdbx_description
1 polymer ?
#
loop_
_entity_poly.entity_id
_entity_poly.type
_entity_poly.pdbx_seq_one_letter_code
_entity_poly.pdbx_strand_id
1 'polypeptide(L)'
;MAKTVNDLILGALNNLSADQLDRFKRTPSAGIGYGLIEKESNMALTNMIIEKFTTKNAIAHTAKVLRELNLNNQATELEEAYAHVACDVCTGRKRKAVKSCLVCVASSCETHLQPHYESPALKKRKLTPATGHLQEKICSHHGKPLECAMDEHKGHDTVSAAEERTEKKGLRRKKRKHLGLKECESQQIIQESKKELQDLRQVSDSLTRSAQAAVEDSERIFTELIRSFKRKRSEVKELIRDQEKAAVSRAERTIEQLKD
;
A
#
# COMPACT_ATOMS: atom_id res chain seq x y z
N MET A 1 3.54 -0.28 32.11
CA MET A 1 2.32 -0.65 31.38
C MET A 1 2.49 -2.06 30.84
N ALA A 2 1.47 -2.92 30.94
CA ALA A 2 1.52 -4.25 30.32
C ALA A 2 1.48 -4.07 28.79
N LYS A 3 2.35 -4.77 28.05
CA LYS A 3 2.35 -4.73 26.59
C LYS A 3 1.09 -5.43 26.07
N THR A 4 0.34 -4.77 25.21
CA THR A 4 -0.80 -5.37 24.50
C THR A 4 -0.31 -6.36 23.45
N VAL A 5 -1.22 -7.20 22.91
CA VAL A 5 -0.88 -8.11 21.79
C VAL A 5 -0.39 -7.33 20.57
N ASN A 6 -0.94 -6.14 20.33
CA ASN A 6 -0.48 -5.22 19.29
C ASN A 6 0.98 -4.82 19.53
N ASP A 7 1.32 -4.42 20.76
CA ASP A 7 2.69 -4.00 21.10
C ASP A 7 3.70 -5.14 20.95
N LEU A 8 3.28 -6.37 21.26
CA LEU A 8 4.12 -7.56 21.13
C LEU A 8 4.38 -7.92 19.67
N ILE A 9 3.34 -7.98 18.83
CA ILE A 9 3.47 -8.29 17.41
C ILE A 9 4.24 -7.17 16.68
N LEU A 10 3.89 -5.91 16.95
CA LEU A 10 4.57 -4.76 16.36
C LEU A 10 6.05 -4.73 16.75
N GLY A 11 6.36 -5.01 18.02
CA GLY A 11 7.73 -5.11 18.50
C GLY A 11 8.52 -6.22 17.80
N ALA A 12 7.90 -7.40 17.62
CA ALA A 12 8.53 -8.49 16.89
C ALA A 12 8.80 -8.13 15.42
N LEU A 13 7.86 -7.47 14.75
CA LEU A 13 8.04 -7.03 13.36
C LEU A 13 9.09 -5.93 13.21
N ASN A 14 9.15 -4.99 14.15
CA ASN A 14 10.14 -3.90 14.14
C ASN A 14 11.57 -4.39 14.41
N ASN A 15 11.73 -5.54 15.06
CA ASN A 15 13.03 -6.15 15.32
C ASN A 15 13.55 -7.01 14.15
N LEU A 16 12.77 -7.14 13.06
CA LEU A 16 13.21 -7.82 11.84
C LEU A 16 14.08 -6.89 10.99
N SER A 17 15.11 -7.44 10.35
CA SER A 17 15.81 -6.71 9.29
C SER A 17 14.90 -6.52 8.07
N ALA A 18 15.25 -5.59 7.17
CA ALA A 18 14.45 -5.32 5.97
C ALA A 18 14.21 -6.58 5.11
N ASP A 19 15.22 -7.44 4.97
CA ASP A 19 15.12 -8.73 4.27
C ASP A 19 14.18 -9.71 4.98
N GLN A 20 14.30 -9.83 6.31
CA GLN A 20 13.44 -10.72 7.09
C GLN A 20 11.98 -10.26 7.08
N LEU A 21 11.76 -8.95 7.10
CA LEU A 21 10.43 -8.36 7.01
C LEU A 21 9.82 -8.55 5.61
N ASP A 22 10.58 -8.35 4.53
CA ASP A 22 10.12 -8.62 3.16
C ASP A 22 9.72 -10.09 3.00
N ARG A 23 10.54 -11.01 3.50
CA ARG A 23 10.23 -12.45 3.51
C ARG A 23 9.00 -12.77 4.36
N PHE A 24 8.84 -12.14 5.52
CA PHE A 24 7.64 -12.28 6.36
C PHE A 24 6.37 -11.87 5.62
N LYS A 25 6.41 -10.73 4.92
CA LYS A 25 5.28 -10.20 4.15
C LYS A 25 4.90 -11.08 2.96
N ARG A 26 5.87 -11.79 2.37
CA ARG A 26 5.66 -12.76 1.28
C ARG A 26 5.24 -14.15 1.75
N THR A 27 5.38 -14.45 3.04
CA THR A 27 5.09 -15.79 3.56
C THR A 27 3.58 -16.04 3.61
N PRO A 28 3.09 -17.17 3.05
CA PRO A 28 1.69 -17.58 3.06
C PRO A 28 1.04 -17.57 4.45
N SER A 29 0.44 -16.44 4.83
CA SER A 29 -0.32 -16.32 6.08
C SER A 29 -1.75 -16.77 5.83
N ALA A 30 -2.26 -17.73 6.61
CA ALA A 30 -3.57 -18.36 6.39
C ALA A 30 -4.71 -17.33 6.21
N GLY A 31 -4.99 -17.01 4.93
CA GLY A 31 -6.01 -16.11 4.42
C GLY A 31 -5.71 -14.59 4.48
N ILE A 32 -4.48 -14.11 4.73
CA ILE A 32 -4.13 -12.70 4.46
C ILE A 32 -3.57 -12.68 3.02
N GLY A 33 -4.21 -11.93 2.12
CA GLY A 33 -3.86 -11.94 0.69
C GLY A 33 -2.49 -11.30 0.42
N TYR A 34 -1.63 -11.99 -0.33
CA TYR A 34 -0.23 -11.62 -0.64
C TYR A 34 -0.05 -10.18 -1.15
N GLY A 35 -0.92 -9.72 -2.06
CA GLY A 35 -0.78 -8.42 -2.73
C GLY A 35 -1.10 -7.21 -1.87
N LEU A 36 -1.66 -7.40 -0.67
CA LEU A 36 -2.08 -6.31 0.23
C LEU A 36 -1.06 -5.96 1.30
N ILE A 37 0.04 -6.71 1.47
CA ILE A 37 0.92 -6.59 2.64
C ILE A 37 2.30 -6.00 2.30
N GLU A 38 2.80 -6.21 1.08
CA GLU A 38 4.18 -5.82 0.70
C GLU A 38 4.44 -4.32 0.93
N LYS A 39 3.46 -3.47 0.63
CA LYS A 39 3.53 -2.00 0.78
C LYS A 39 3.08 -1.48 2.15
N GLU A 40 2.62 -2.35 3.04
CA GLU A 40 2.02 -1.92 4.30
C GLU A 40 3.07 -1.67 5.39
N SER A 41 2.78 -0.68 6.26
CA SER A 41 3.59 -0.44 7.45
C SER A 41 3.48 -1.61 8.43
N ASN A 42 4.49 -1.79 9.31
CA ASN A 42 4.44 -2.80 10.37
C ASN A 42 3.20 -2.65 11.27
N MET A 43 2.74 -1.40 11.45
CA MET A 43 1.50 -1.08 12.17
C MET A 43 0.26 -1.61 11.44
N ALA A 44 0.16 -1.35 10.13
CA ALA A 44 -0.95 -1.82 9.31
C ALA A 44 -0.99 -3.36 9.21
N LEU A 45 0.18 -4.00 9.08
CA LEU A 45 0.31 -5.46 9.12
C LEU A 45 -0.11 -6.03 10.48
N THR A 46 0.30 -5.41 11.58
CA THR A 46 -0.13 -5.81 12.93
C THR A 46 -1.64 -5.74 13.07
N ASN A 47 -2.27 -4.66 12.61
CA ASN A 47 -3.72 -4.51 12.64
C ASN A 47 -4.43 -5.58 11.79
N MET A 48 -3.94 -5.85 10.57
CA MET A 48 -4.50 -6.90 9.71
C MET A 48 -4.44 -8.30 10.35
N ILE A 49 -3.33 -8.63 11.04
CA ILE A 49 -3.20 -9.91 11.74
C ILE A 49 -4.25 -10.01 12.87
N ILE A 50 -4.45 -8.92 13.61
CA ILE A 50 -5.33 -8.91 14.79
C ILE A 50 -6.82 -8.82 14.41
N GLU A 51 -7.16 -8.15 13.32
CA GLU A 51 -8.54 -8.15 12.80
C GLU A 51 -9.00 -9.55 12.34
N LYS A 52 -8.04 -10.40 11.98
CA LYS A 52 -8.29 -11.70 11.39
C LYS A 52 -8.24 -12.84 12.39
N PHE A 53 -7.36 -12.75 13.39
CA PHE A 53 -7.15 -13.78 14.39
C PHE A 53 -7.56 -13.26 15.77
N THR A 54 -8.07 -14.13 16.65
CA THR A 54 -8.20 -13.79 18.07
C THR A 54 -6.83 -13.50 18.67
N THR A 55 -6.74 -12.74 19.76
CA THR A 55 -5.47 -12.35 20.41
C THR A 55 -4.49 -13.50 20.61
N LYS A 56 -4.97 -14.66 21.11
CA LYS A 56 -4.17 -15.88 21.27
C LYS A 56 -3.70 -16.48 19.93
N ASN A 57 -4.55 -16.44 18.91
CA ASN A 57 -4.25 -17.00 17.60
C ASN A 57 -3.35 -16.08 16.77
N ALA A 58 -3.38 -14.77 17.01
CA ALA A 58 -2.51 -13.79 16.36
C ALA A 58 -1.03 -14.03 16.74
N ILE A 59 -0.74 -14.23 18.03
CA ILE A 59 0.61 -14.55 18.50
C ILE A 59 1.10 -15.89 17.94
N ALA A 60 0.27 -16.94 18.02
CA ALA A 60 0.61 -18.25 17.49
C ALA A 60 0.85 -18.22 15.97
N HIS A 61 0.05 -17.44 15.24
CA HIS A 61 0.24 -17.24 13.81
C HIS A 61 1.57 -16.53 13.49
N THR A 62 1.84 -15.39 14.14
CA THR A 62 3.09 -14.64 13.94
C THR A 62 4.31 -15.49 14.29
N ALA A 63 4.29 -16.21 15.41
CA ALA A 63 5.36 -17.12 15.80
C ALA A 63 5.55 -18.28 14.81
N LYS A 64 4.46 -18.82 14.26
CA LYS A 64 4.54 -19.85 13.20
C LYS A 64 5.24 -19.31 11.95
N VAL A 65 4.87 -18.13 11.47
CA VAL A 65 5.50 -17.51 10.29
C VAL A 65 6.99 -17.23 10.56
N LEU A 66 7.35 -16.74 11.74
CA LEU A 66 8.75 -16.55 12.13
C LEU A 66 9.56 -17.86 12.09
N ARG A 67 8.98 -18.98 12.54
CA ARG A 67 9.63 -20.30 12.45
C ARG A 67 9.82 -20.77 11.00
N GLU A 68 8.84 -20.55 10.12
CA GLU A 68 8.95 -20.88 8.69
C GLU A 68 10.09 -20.10 8.01
N LEU A 69 10.48 -18.95 8.56
CA LEU A 69 11.62 -18.16 8.10
C LEU A 69 12.97 -18.53 8.74
N ASN A 70 13.00 -19.57 9.59
CA ASN A 70 14.13 -19.93 10.44
C ASN A 70 14.48 -18.88 11.52
N LEU A 71 13.53 -18.01 11.90
CA LEU A 71 13.67 -17.02 12.97
C LEU A 71 13.18 -17.59 14.31
N ASN A 72 13.75 -18.74 14.71
CA ASN A 72 13.28 -19.51 15.87
C ASN A 72 13.43 -18.74 17.20
N ASN A 73 14.51 -17.96 17.35
CA ASN A 73 14.72 -17.17 18.57
C ASN A 73 13.65 -16.07 18.71
N GLN A 74 13.35 -15.36 17.63
CA GLN A 74 12.32 -14.31 17.60
C GLN A 74 10.91 -14.88 17.83
N ALA A 75 10.64 -16.08 17.31
CA ALA A 75 9.38 -16.78 17.56
C ALA A 75 9.24 -17.15 19.05
N THR A 76 10.29 -17.70 19.65
CA THR A 76 10.32 -18.03 21.08
C THR A 76 10.20 -16.79 21.94
N GLU A 77 10.94 -15.71 21.65
CA GLU A 77 10.84 -14.44 22.38
C GLU A 77 9.43 -13.84 22.34
N LEU A 78 8.74 -13.92 21.19
CA LEU A 78 7.36 -13.42 21.05
C LEU A 78 6.37 -14.25 21.89
N GLU A 79 6.47 -15.57 21.84
CA GLU A 79 5.61 -16.48 22.62
C GLU A 79 5.89 -16.37 24.12
N GLU A 80 7.16 -16.27 24.50
CA GLU A 80 7.58 -16.02 25.87
C GLU A 80 7.07 -14.67 26.36
N ALA A 81 7.24 -13.59 25.59
CA ALA A 81 6.73 -12.28 25.95
C ALA A 81 5.20 -12.25 26.10
N TYR A 82 4.47 -13.04 25.30
CA TYR A 82 3.03 -13.22 25.44
C TYR A 82 2.65 -14.06 26.68
N ALA A 83 3.46 -15.06 27.03
CA ALA A 83 3.25 -15.93 28.19
C ALA A 83 3.77 -15.32 29.51
N HIS A 84 4.68 -14.35 29.46
CA HIS A 84 5.31 -13.71 30.62
C HIS A 84 4.45 -12.57 31.16
N VAL A 85 3.34 -12.93 31.78
CA VAL A 85 2.60 -12.02 32.65
C VAL A 85 3.41 -11.81 33.92
N ALA A 86 3.75 -10.57 34.22
CA ALA A 86 4.46 -10.23 35.45
C ALA A 86 3.52 -10.32 36.67
N CYS A 87 4.06 -10.66 37.83
CA CYS A 87 3.31 -10.60 39.08
C CYS A 87 3.04 -9.15 39.47
N ASP A 88 1.78 -8.85 39.77
CA ASP A 88 1.32 -7.51 40.14
C ASP A 88 1.66 -7.13 41.59
N VAL A 89 1.89 -8.13 42.44
CA VAL A 89 2.11 -7.97 43.89
C VAL A 89 3.59 -7.80 44.25
N CYS A 90 4.52 -8.23 43.39
CA CYS A 90 5.95 -8.07 43.63
C CYS A 90 6.35 -6.58 43.69
N THR A 91 6.92 -6.15 44.82
CA THR A 91 7.38 -4.77 45.07
C THR A 91 8.78 -4.45 44.52
N GLY A 92 9.51 -5.45 44.00
CA GLY A 92 10.84 -5.30 43.40
C GLY A 92 10.93 -5.92 41.99
N ARG A 93 11.94 -6.76 41.74
CA ARG A 93 12.00 -7.55 40.49
C ARG A 93 10.72 -8.39 40.36
N LYS A 94 9.89 -8.09 39.36
CA LYS A 94 8.63 -8.78 39.14
C LYS A 94 8.88 -10.21 38.68
N ARG A 95 8.37 -11.19 39.44
CA ARG A 95 8.42 -12.61 39.11
C ARG A 95 7.34 -12.96 38.07
N LYS A 96 7.50 -14.07 37.35
CA LYS A 96 6.47 -14.59 36.43
C LYS A 96 5.22 -14.95 37.22
N ALA A 97 4.05 -14.47 36.78
CA ALA A 97 2.77 -14.86 37.31
C ALA A 97 2.36 -16.24 36.81
N VAL A 98 1.73 -17.04 37.68
CA VAL A 98 1.29 -18.41 37.39
C VAL A 98 -0.22 -18.43 37.17
N LYS A 99 -0.99 -17.69 37.99
CA LYS A 99 -2.43 -17.53 37.84
C LYS A 99 -2.88 -16.09 38.03
N SER A 100 -3.98 -15.75 37.39
CA SER A 100 -4.69 -14.49 37.58
C SER A 100 -5.99 -14.73 38.34
N CYS A 101 -6.25 -13.91 39.35
CA CYS A 101 -7.48 -13.94 40.12
C CYS A 101 -8.48 -12.93 39.56
N LEU A 102 -9.65 -13.41 39.13
CA LEU A 102 -10.70 -12.55 38.56
C LEU A 102 -11.35 -11.62 39.59
N VAL A 103 -11.24 -11.95 40.88
CA VAL A 103 -11.79 -11.14 41.97
C VAL A 103 -10.79 -10.07 42.43
N CYS A 104 -9.50 -10.40 42.50
CA CYS A 104 -8.47 -9.41 42.81
C CYS A 104 -8.12 -8.51 41.63
N VAL A 105 -8.45 -8.97 40.42
CA VAL A 105 -7.99 -8.36 39.16
C VAL A 105 -6.46 -8.24 39.17
N ALA A 106 -5.79 -9.30 39.63
CA ALA A 106 -4.34 -9.35 39.75
C ALA A 106 -3.78 -10.71 39.33
N SER A 107 -2.60 -10.67 38.72
CA SER A 107 -1.78 -11.81 38.34
C SER A 107 -0.68 -12.02 39.37
N SER A 108 -0.60 -13.25 39.90
CA SER A 108 0.28 -13.58 41.02
C SER A 108 1.28 -14.67 40.66
N CYS A 109 2.53 -14.51 41.08
CA CYS A 109 3.53 -15.59 41.09
C CYS A 109 3.18 -16.60 42.18
N GLU A 110 3.81 -17.78 42.18
CA GLU A 110 3.50 -18.87 43.11
C GLU A 110 3.47 -18.42 44.58
N THR A 111 4.46 -17.62 45.01
CA THR A 111 4.55 -17.09 46.37
C THR A 111 3.35 -16.20 46.74
N HIS A 112 2.91 -15.34 45.82
CA HIS A 112 1.74 -14.48 46.06
C HIS A 112 0.41 -15.19 45.81
N LEU A 113 0.44 -16.38 45.22
CA LEU A 113 -0.72 -17.23 45.00
C LEU A 113 -0.98 -18.16 46.19
N GLN A 114 0.04 -18.47 46.99
CA GLN A 114 -0.06 -19.33 48.16
C GLN A 114 -1.22 -18.94 49.12
N PRO A 115 -1.46 -17.65 49.45
CA PRO A 115 -2.62 -17.25 50.26
C PRO A 115 -3.97 -17.62 49.63
N HIS A 116 -4.06 -17.70 48.30
CA HIS A 116 -5.27 -18.13 47.59
C HIS A 116 -5.57 -19.62 47.73
N TYR A 117 -4.61 -20.44 48.17
CA TYR A 117 -4.83 -21.86 48.44
C TYR A 117 -5.08 -22.14 49.92
N GLU A 118 -4.40 -21.39 50.79
CA GLU A 118 -4.35 -21.65 52.23
C GLU A 118 -5.42 -20.87 53.01
N SER A 119 -5.72 -19.63 52.62
CA SER A 119 -6.70 -18.80 53.34
C SER A 119 -8.14 -19.15 52.97
N PRO A 120 -9.02 -19.48 53.94
CA PRO A 120 -10.44 -19.77 53.68
C PRO A 120 -11.17 -18.64 52.94
N ALA A 121 -10.77 -17.37 53.18
CA ALA A 121 -11.35 -16.21 52.54
C ALA A 121 -10.96 -16.09 51.05
N LEU A 122 -9.78 -16.57 50.67
CA LEU A 122 -9.23 -16.42 49.31
C LEU A 122 -9.42 -17.68 48.45
N LYS A 123 -9.58 -18.85 49.07
CA LYS A 123 -9.77 -20.14 48.41
C LYS A 123 -10.98 -20.22 47.49
N LYS A 124 -12.00 -19.40 47.76
CA LYS A 124 -13.23 -19.30 46.94
C LYS A 124 -13.05 -18.42 45.70
N ARG A 125 -11.95 -17.67 45.58
CA ARG A 125 -11.74 -16.76 44.45
C ARG A 125 -11.40 -17.55 43.19
N LYS A 126 -12.07 -17.22 42.07
CA LYS A 126 -11.85 -17.86 40.78
C LYS A 126 -10.46 -17.49 40.23
N LEU A 127 -9.59 -18.50 40.12
CA LEU A 127 -8.26 -18.40 39.53
C LEU A 127 -8.29 -18.94 38.09
N THR A 128 -7.61 -18.25 37.19
CA THR A 128 -7.42 -18.66 35.79
C THR A 128 -5.93 -18.65 35.44
N PRO A 129 -5.49 -19.34 34.37
CA PRO A 129 -4.10 -19.21 33.90
C PRO A 129 -3.71 -17.74 33.75
N ALA A 130 -2.47 -17.40 34.12
CA ALA A 130 -2.01 -16.02 34.07
C ALA A 130 -2.25 -15.42 32.67
N THR A 131 -2.89 -14.25 32.62
CA THR A 131 -3.20 -13.57 31.36
C THR A 131 -2.99 -12.07 31.50
N GLY A 132 -2.38 -11.44 30.47
CA GLY A 132 -2.25 -9.99 30.40
C GLY A 132 -3.59 -9.27 30.15
N HIS A 133 -4.64 -10.01 29.79
CA HIS A 133 -5.95 -9.49 29.41
C HIS A 133 -6.99 -9.68 30.52
N LEU A 134 -6.56 -9.63 31.79
CA LEU A 134 -7.45 -9.90 32.91
C LEU A 134 -8.64 -8.94 32.94
N GLN A 135 -8.44 -7.67 32.55
CA GLN A 135 -9.51 -6.67 32.50
C GLN A 135 -10.53 -6.89 31.40
N GLU A 136 -10.19 -7.57 30.31
CA GLU A 136 -11.17 -7.92 29.27
C GLU A 136 -12.19 -8.96 29.76
N LYS A 137 -11.95 -9.57 30.93
CA LYS A 137 -12.85 -10.54 31.57
C LYS A 137 -13.70 -9.91 32.67
N ILE A 138 -13.55 -8.61 32.92
CA ILE A 138 -14.26 -7.86 33.94
C ILE A 138 -15.22 -6.88 33.24
N CYS A 139 -16.47 -6.83 33.70
CA CYS A 139 -17.43 -5.84 33.26
C CYS A 139 -16.95 -4.45 33.69
N SER A 140 -16.82 -3.53 32.73
CA SER A 140 -16.41 -2.14 32.97
C SER A 140 -17.39 -1.38 33.87
N HIS A 141 -18.68 -1.72 33.86
CA HIS A 141 -19.69 -1.06 34.67
C HIS A 141 -19.75 -1.58 36.10
N HIS A 142 -19.56 -2.89 36.30
CA HIS A 142 -19.80 -3.54 37.58
C HIS A 142 -18.53 -3.99 38.31
N GLY A 143 -17.36 -3.96 37.66
CA GLY A 143 -16.10 -4.42 38.26
C GLY A 143 -16.09 -5.91 38.61
N LYS A 144 -17.08 -6.67 38.14
CA LYS A 144 -17.26 -8.11 38.35
C LYS A 144 -16.91 -8.88 37.07
N PRO A 145 -16.59 -10.18 37.14
CA PRO A 145 -16.41 -11.01 35.94
C PRO A 145 -17.63 -10.89 34.99
N LEU A 146 -17.42 -11.02 33.68
CA LEU A 146 -18.45 -10.87 32.61
C LEU A 146 -19.66 -11.83 32.69
N GLU A 147 -19.85 -12.53 33.80
CA GLU A 147 -21.04 -13.32 34.13
C GLU A 147 -22.25 -12.45 34.53
N CYS A 148 -22.09 -11.11 34.64
CA CYS A 148 -23.18 -10.17 35.01
C CYS A 148 -24.29 -10.03 33.95
N ALA A 149 -24.11 -10.57 32.75
CA ALA A 149 -25.06 -10.46 31.63
C ALA A 149 -26.44 -11.05 31.94
N MET A 150 -26.55 -12.01 32.86
CA MET A 150 -27.82 -12.72 33.13
C MET A 150 -28.66 -12.11 34.27
N ASP A 151 -28.04 -11.50 35.28
CA ASP A 151 -28.75 -11.01 36.46
C ASP A 151 -28.89 -9.47 36.50
N GLU A 152 -27.86 -8.73 36.10
CA GLU A 152 -27.79 -7.27 36.31
C GLU A 152 -28.16 -6.44 35.06
N HIS A 153 -28.25 -7.06 33.88
CA HIS A 153 -28.57 -6.39 32.61
C HIS A 153 -30.01 -6.61 32.10
N LYS A 154 -30.93 -7.10 32.94
CA LYS A 154 -32.34 -7.40 32.56
C LYS A 154 -33.17 -6.22 32.05
N GLY A 155 -32.73 -4.98 32.26
CA GLY A 155 -33.43 -3.76 31.81
C GLY A 155 -32.72 -2.98 30.69
N HIS A 156 -31.60 -3.50 30.17
CA HIS A 156 -30.92 -2.92 29.02
C HIS A 156 -31.31 -3.66 27.75
N ASP A 157 -31.39 -2.94 26.62
CA ASP A 157 -31.53 -3.58 25.31
C ASP A 157 -30.30 -4.46 25.05
N THR A 158 -30.47 -5.75 25.28
CA THR A 158 -29.45 -6.76 25.04
C THR A 158 -29.84 -7.55 23.82
N VAL A 159 -29.06 -7.41 22.75
CA VAL A 159 -29.13 -8.31 21.59
C VAL A 159 -28.24 -9.53 21.83
N SER A 160 -28.65 -10.68 21.31
CA SER A 160 -27.81 -11.86 21.39
C SER A 160 -26.54 -11.65 20.57
N ALA A 161 -25.40 -12.15 21.04
CA ALA A 161 -24.15 -12.11 20.27
C ALA A 161 -24.27 -12.83 18.91
N ALA A 162 -25.23 -13.74 18.75
CA ALA A 162 -25.52 -14.39 17.47
C ALA A 162 -26.20 -13.42 16.49
N GLU A 163 -27.19 -12.68 16.96
CA GLU A 163 -27.98 -11.72 16.18
C GLU A 163 -27.16 -10.49 15.78
N GLU A 164 -26.39 -9.92 16.71
CA GLU A 164 -25.49 -8.81 16.37
C GLU A 164 -24.44 -9.24 15.31
N ARG A 165 -23.97 -10.49 15.38
CA ARG A 165 -23.05 -11.04 14.38
C ARG A 165 -23.71 -11.21 13.02
N THR A 166 -24.97 -11.64 12.94
CA THR A 166 -25.67 -11.82 11.66
C THR A 166 -25.96 -10.46 11.02
N GLU A 167 -26.41 -9.47 11.80
CA GLU A 167 -26.64 -8.11 11.32
C GLU A 167 -25.35 -7.46 10.81
N LYS A 168 -24.26 -7.50 11.61
CA LYS A 168 -22.95 -6.99 11.19
C LYS A 168 -22.42 -7.69 9.96
N LYS A 169 -22.61 -9.01 9.82
CA LYS A 169 -22.25 -9.76 8.59
C LYS A 169 -23.06 -9.28 7.38
N GLY A 170 -24.36 -9.04 7.56
CA GLY A 170 -25.24 -8.51 6.52
C GLY A 170 -24.80 -7.12 6.02
N LEU A 171 -24.53 -6.20 6.95
CA LEU A 171 -24.03 -4.86 6.63
C LEU A 171 -22.68 -4.91 5.92
N ARG A 172 -21.75 -5.75 6.40
CA ARG A 172 -20.45 -5.98 5.74
C ARG A 172 -20.62 -6.51 4.31
N ARG A 173 -21.56 -7.42 4.06
CA ARG A 173 -21.85 -7.94 2.73
C ARG A 173 -22.39 -6.86 1.79
N LYS A 174 -23.33 -6.02 2.26
CA LYS A 174 -23.84 -4.88 1.49
C LYS A 174 -22.73 -3.88 1.15
N LYS A 175 -21.91 -3.50 2.13
CA LYS A 175 -20.76 -2.61 1.93
C LYS A 175 -19.75 -3.19 0.92
N ARG A 176 -19.44 -4.49 1.01
CA ARG A 176 -18.54 -5.15 0.05
C ARG A 176 -19.09 -5.16 -1.37
N LYS A 177 -20.39 -5.41 -1.55
CA LYS A 177 -21.05 -5.33 -2.86
C LYS A 177 -20.96 -3.91 -3.44
N HIS A 178 -21.26 -2.89 -2.63
CA HIS A 178 -21.19 -1.49 -3.04
C HIS A 178 -19.77 -1.06 -3.45
N LEU A 179 -18.76 -1.46 -2.67
CA LEU A 179 -17.37 -1.20 -3.00
C LEU A 179 -16.96 -1.89 -4.31
N GLY A 180 -17.37 -3.14 -4.53
CA GLY A 180 -17.09 -3.85 -5.77
C GLY A 180 -17.72 -3.17 -7.00
N LEU A 181 -18.93 -2.61 -6.88
CA LEU A 181 -19.56 -1.84 -7.97
C LEU A 181 -18.76 -0.58 -8.30
N LYS A 182 -18.38 0.21 -7.28
CA LYS A 182 -17.56 1.41 -7.46
C LYS A 182 -16.17 1.11 -8.05
N GLU A 183 -15.59 -0.03 -7.67
CA GLU A 183 -14.31 -0.48 -8.21
C GLU A 183 -14.43 -0.82 -9.71
N CYS A 184 -15.49 -1.53 -10.12
CA CYS A 184 -15.79 -1.75 -11.53
C CYS A 184 -16.00 -0.45 -12.31
N GLU A 185 -16.80 0.49 -11.78
CA GLU A 185 -17.02 1.80 -12.41
C GLU A 185 -15.71 2.56 -12.60
N SER A 186 -14.87 2.58 -11.57
CA SER A 186 -13.55 3.24 -11.63
C SER A 186 -12.63 2.58 -12.65
N GLN A 187 -12.62 1.24 -12.73
CA GLN A 187 -11.82 0.50 -13.71
C GLN A 187 -12.29 0.78 -15.15
N GLN A 188 -13.60 0.89 -15.38
CA GLN A 188 -14.14 1.25 -16.70
C GLN A 188 -13.68 2.64 -17.15
N ILE A 189 -13.80 3.65 -16.27
CA ILE A 189 -13.36 5.02 -16.56
C ILE A 189 -11.86 5.05 -16.88
N ILE A 190 -11.03 4.37 -16.08
CA ILE A 190 -9.59 4.30 -16.31
C ILE A 190 -9.27 3.66 -17.67
N GLN A 191 -9.99 2.59 -18.03
CA GLN A 191 -9.78 1.91 -19.31
C GLN A 191 -10.18 2.80 -20.49
N GLU A 192 -11.29 3.52 -20.38
CA GLU A 192 -11.76 4.47 -21.40
C GLU A 192 -10.78 5.63 -21.57
N SER A 193 -10.37 6.28 -20.46
CA SER A 193 -9.36 7.35 -20.51
C SER A 193 -8.01 6.87 -21.08
N LYS A 194 -7.61 5.63 -20.79
CA LYS A 194 -6.38 5.04 -21.37
C LYS A 194 -6.50 4.90 -22.89
N LYS A 195 -7.66 4.49 -23.39
CA LYS A 195 -7.93 4.38 -24.83
C LYS A 195 -7.91 5.77 -25.48
N GLU A 196 -8.61 6.74 -24.91
CA GLU A 196 -8.61 8.12 -25.41
C GLU A 196 -7.20 8.72 -25.48
N LEU A 197 -6.38 8.49 -24.45
CA LEU A 197 -4.98 8.93 -24.45
C LEU A 197 -4.14 8.27 -25.55
N GLN A 198 -4.40 7.01 -25.86
CA GLN A 198 -3.73 6.32 -26.95
C GLN A 198 -4.14 6.88 -28.31
N ASP A 199 -5.44 7.11 -28.52
CA ASP A 199 -5.98 7.69 -29.75
C ASP A 199 -5.43 9.11 -29.97
N LEU A 200 -5.39 9.95 -28.92
CA LEU A 200 -4.81 11.29 -28.98
C LEU A 200 -3.32 11.28 -29.32
N ARG A 201 -2.55 10.34 -28.77
CA ARG A 201 -1.12 10.19 -29.13
C ARG A 201 -0.95 9.85 -30.61
N GLN A 202 -1.77 8.94 -31.12
CA GLN A 202 -1.72 8.57 -32.54
C GLN A 202 -2.06 9.75 -33.45
N VAL A 203 -3.08 10.55 -33.09
CA VAL A 203 -3.43 11.77 -33.83
C VAL A 203 -2.27 12.78 -33.79
N SER A 204 -1.66 13.00 -32.62
CA SER A 204 -0.50 13.89 -32.47
C SER A 204 0.66 13.45 -33.37
N ASP A 205 1.02 12.17 -33.35
CA ASP A 205 2.12 11.64 -34.17
C ASP A 205 1.81 11.74 -35.67
N SER A 206 0.55 11.55 -36.05
CA SER A 206 0.10 11.75 -37.43
C SER A 206 0.21 13.21 -37.86
N LEU A 207 -0.18 14.14 -36.98
CA LEU A 207 -0.09 15.58 -37.25
C LEU A 207 1.36 16.03 -37.40
N THR A 208 2.24 15.59 -36.49
CA THR A 208 3.68 15.89 -36.57
C THR A 208 4.29 15.38 -37.88
N ARG A 209 3.98 14.14 -38.29
CA ARG A 209 4.46 13.60 -39.57
C ARG A 209 3.92 14.38 -40.77
N SER A 210 2.64 14.76 -40.74
CA SER A 210 2.02 15.57 -41.80
C SER A 210 2.67 16.95 -41.92
N ALA A 211 2.89 17.62 -40.79
CA ALA A 211 3.56 18.92 -40.76
C ALA A 211 4.99 18.83 -41.31
N GLN A 212 5.74 17.81 -40.91
CA GLN A 212 7.10 17.58 -41.42
C GLN A 212 7.11 17.35 -42.94
N ALA A 213 6.20 16.51 -43.44
CA ALA A 213 6.07 16.26 -44.88
C ALA A 213 5.72 17.54 -45.66
N ALA A 214 4.85 18.40 -45.12
CA ALA A 214 4.51 19.68 -45.74
C ALA A 214 5.70 20.66 -45.78
N VAL A 215 6.53 20.68 -44.74
CA VAL A 215 7.79 21.46 -44.71
C VAL A 215 8.74 20.94 -45.78
N GLU A 216 8.99 19.63 -45.83
CA GLU A 216 9.88 19.01 -46.81
C GLU A 216 9.43 19.26 -48.25
N ASP A 217 8.12 19.16 -48.52
CA ASP A 217 7.59 19.45 -49.85
C ASP A 217 7.77 20.92 -50.23
N SER A 218 7.53 21.83 -49.28
CA SER A 218 7.75 23.27 -49.48
C SER A 218 9.22 23.58 -49.78
N GLU A 219 10.15 23.01 -49.00
CA GLU A 219 11.60 23.17 -49.23
C GLU A 219 12.01 22.64 -50.60
N ARG A 220 11.47 21.49 -51.02
CA ARG A 220 11.69 20.93 -52.36
C ARG A 220 11.24 21.92 -53.46
N ILE A 221 10.02 22.43 -53.36
CA ILE A 221 9.46 23.40 -54.32
C ILE A 221 10.33 24.66 -54.38
N PHE A 222 10.69 25.26 -53.24
CA PHE A 222 11.54 26.44 -53.22
C PHE A 222 12.91 26.18 -53.82
N THR A 223 13.49 25.00 -53.58
CA THR A 223 14.77 24.63 -54.17
C THR A 223 14.69 24.53 -55.69
N GLU A 224 13.61 23.96 -56.24
CA GLU A 224 13.37 23.90 -57.69
C GLU A 224 13.17 25.29 -58.30
N LEU A 225 12.41 26.16 -57.64
CA LEU A 225 12.23 27.55 -58.07
C LEU A 225 13.56 28.31 -58.12
N ILE A 226 14.39 28.20 -57.07
CA ILE A 226 15.72 28.82 -57.02
C ILE A 226 16.60 28.31 -58.18
N ARG A 227 16.56 27.00 -58.48
CA ARG A 227 17.29 26.44 -59.62
C ARG A 227 16.79 27.00 -60.96
N SER A 228 15.48 27.14 -61.13
CA SER A 228 14.85 27.73 -62.32
C SER A 228 15.28 29.20 -62.50
N PHE A 229 15.18 30.01 -61.45
CA PHE A 229 15.61 31.41 -61.49
C PHE A 229 17.10 31.57 -61.78
N LYS A 230 17.96 30.72 -61.22
CA LYS A 230 19.40 30.73 -61.53
C LYS A 230 19.68 30.43 -63.00
N ARG A 231 18.96 29.47 -63.60
CA ARG A 231 19.06 29.18 -65.04
C ARG A 231 18.60 30.37 -65.88
N LYS A 232 17.39 30.88 -65.61
CA LYS A 232 16.83 32.04 -66.33
C LYS A 232 17.72 33.28 -66.23
N ARG A 233 18.30 33.55 -65.06
CA ARG A 233 19.27 34.63 -64.88
C ARG A 233 20.50 34.46 -65.76
N SER A 234 21.00 33.23 -65.91
CA SER A 234 22.15 32.94 -66.75
C SER A 234 21.81 33.09 -68.24
N GLU A 235 20.65 32.58 -68.67
CA GLU A 235 20.13 32.75 -70.04
C GLU A 235 20.01 34.23 -70.43
N VAL A 236 19.41 35.05 -69.56
CA VAL A 236 19.27 36.50 -69.81
C VAL A 236 20.62 37.19 -69.86
N LYS A 237 21.57 36.80 -68.99
CA LYS A 237 22.92 37.37 -68.98
C LYS A 237 23.65 37.09 -70.31
N GLU A 238 23.62 35.86 -70.80
CA GLU A 238 24.26 35.49 -72.07
C GLU A 238 23.61 36.23 -73.24
N LEU A 239 22.27 36.34 -73.28
CA LEU A 239 21.57 37.10 -74.31
C LEU A 239 22.01 38.57 -74.38
N ILE A 240 22.17 39.22 -73.22
CA ILE A 240 22.68 40.60 -73.15
C ILE A 240 24.10 40.69 -73.71
N ARG A 241 24.98 39.75 -73.36
CA ARG A 241 26.36 39.71 -73.83
C ARG A 241 26.47 39.48 -75.34
N ASP A 242 25.64 38.59 -75.88
CA ASP A 242 25.58 38.34 -77.32
C ASP A 242 25.09 39.58 -78.07
N GLN A 243 24.06 40.26 -77.53
CA GLN A 243 23.51 41.47 -78.14
C GLN A 243 24.49 42.65 -78.05
N GLU A 244 25.21 42.80 -76.93
CA GLU A 244 26.31 43.75 -76.75
C GLU A 244 27.40 43.50 -77.81
N LYS A 245 27.91 42.26 -77.90
CA LYS A 245 28.94 41.88 -78.87
C LYS A 245 28.52 42.14 -80.32
N ALA A 246 27.27 41.78 -80.67
CA ALA A 246 26.73 42.01 -82.00
C ALA A 246 26.57 43.51 -82.33
N ALA A 247 26.19 44.34 -81.36
CA ALA A 247 26.10 45.79 -81.53
C ALA A 247 27.48 46.43 -81.69
N VAL A 248 28.45 46.04 -80.86
CA VAL A 248 29.84 46.50 -80.96
C VAL A 248 30.45 46.13 -82.32
N SER A 249 30.30 44.87 -82.74
CA SER A 249 30.81 44.40 -84.04
C SER A 249 30.15 45.11 -85.25
N ARG A 250 28.92 45.61 -85.10
CA ARG A 250 28.28 46.44 -86.13
C ARG A 250 28.89 47.84 -86.15
N ALA A 251 29.06 48.46 -84.99
CA ALA A 251 29.65 49.78 -84.87
C ALA A 251 31.10 49.82 -85.40
N GLU A 252 31.91 48.81 -85.06
CA GLU A 252 33.29 48.68 -85.55
C GLU A 252 33.36 48.62 -87.07
N ARG A 253 32.50 47.83 -87.72
CA ARG A 253 32.42 47.77 -89.19
C ARG A 253 32.06 49.11 -89.82
N THR A 254 31.13 49.87 -89.22
CA THR A 254 30.78 51.20 -89.70
C THR A 254 31.94 52.19 -89.54
N ILE A 255 32.70 52.11 -88.44
CA ILE A 255 33.89 52.94 -88.24
C ILE A 255 34.94 52.63 -89.31
N GLU A 256 35.16 51.36 -89.65
CA GLU A 256 36.11 50.95 -90.69
C GLU A 256 35.72 51.50 -92.06
N GLN A 257 34.44 51.43 -92.44
CA GLN A 257 33.91 51.99 -93.68
C GLN A 257 34.02 53.52 -93.79
N LEU A 258 34.11 54.24 -92.68
CA LEU A 258 34.25 55.70 -92.66
C LEU A 258 35.72 56.17 -92.67
N LYS A 259 36.67 55.25 -92.53
CA LYS A 259 38.12 55.54 -92.58
C LYS A 259 38.70 55.44 -93.98
N ASP A 260 37.98 54.79 -94.90
CA ASP A 260 38.28 54.72 -96.34
C ASP A 260 37.62 55.89 -97.10
#